data_AF-A0A5J4PWX2-F1
#
_entry.id   AF-A0A5J4PWX2-F1
#
_cell.length_a   1.000
_cell.length_b   1.000
_cell.length_c   1.000
_cell.angle_alpha   90.00
_cell.angle_beta   90.00
_cell.angle_gamma   90.00
#
_symmetry.space_group_name_H-M   'P 1'
#
loop_
_entity.id
_entity.type
_entity.pdbx_description
1 polymer ?
#
loop_
_entity_poly.entity_id
_entity_poly.type
_entity_poly.pdbx_seq_one_letter_code
_entity_poly.pdbx_strand_id
1 'polypeptide(L)'
;GMDNEGFSGRDGRTSIFDYWCVDSIRRWRNEDQFDGKHLTESEKRLREMYRNILTLCNTEQAIVQGGFYDLMYVNQDNWKFNIHKQYAFLRKYKDELLFIIANFDNLSVEVGVNIPSHAFEFLEFPQVESCMATDLLTGKEEEICLLPDKQVHTSVGAWYGKILKVKL
;
A
#
# COMPACT_ATOMS: atom_id res chain seq x y z
N GLY A 1 1.33 27.73 -9.49
CA GLY A 1 0.60 28.53 -10.48
C GLY A 1 -0.45 29.46 -9.89
N MET A 2 -1.10 29.12 -8.78
CA MET A 2 -2.06 30.00 -8.06
C MET A 2 -1.66 30.23 -6.61
N ASP A 3 -0.45 29.86 -6.23
CA ASP A 3 0.07 30.16 -4.91
C ASP A 3 1.05 31.33 -5.02
N ASN A 4 1.29 32.04 -3.90
CA ASN A 4 2.16 33.21 -3.89
C ASN A 4 3.63 32.76 -4.03
N GLU A 5 4.07 32.64 -5.27
CA GLU A 5 5.42 32.25 -5.69
C GLU A 5 6.33 33.49 -5.74
N GLY A 6 7.09 33.72 -4.67
CA GLY A 6 8.14 34.74 -4.65
C GLY A 6 7.62 36.20 -4.66
N PHE A 7 8.31 37.06 -5.40
CA PHE A 7 7.95 38.49 -5.56
C PHE A 7 6.87 38.72 -6.61
N SER A 8 6.61 37.73 -7.47
CA SER A 8 5.48 37.75 -8.37
C SER A 8 4.24 37.34 -7.58
N GLY A 9 3.16 38.10 -7.70
CA GLY A 9 1.89 37.72 -7.12
C GLY A 9 1.29 36.50 -7.83
N ARG A 10 -0.03 36.33 -7.70
CA ARG A 10 -0.80 35.37 -8.53
C ARG A 10 -1.05 35.90 -9.94
N ASP A 11 -0.01 36.37 -10.62
CA ASP A 11 -0.10 37.03 -11.94
C ASP A 11 0.48 36.19 -13.09
N GLY A 12 0.90 34.95 -12.81
CA GLY A 12 1.36 33.99 -13.82
C GLY A 12 2.75 34.28 -14.39
N ARG A 13 3.53 35.17 -13.76
CA ARG A 13 4.91 35.48 -14.16
C ARG A 13 5.91 34.79 -13.23
N THR A 14 6.64 33.80 -13.71
CA THR A 14 7.74 33.17 -12.96
C THR A 14 8.89 34.17 -12.78
N SER A 15 9.28 34.45 -11.53
CA SER A 15 10.49 35.21 -11.24
C SER A 15 11.68 34.25 -11.22
N ILE A 16 12.82 34.65 -11.75
CA ILE A 16 14.03 33.81 -11.76
C ILE A 16 14.56 33.50 -10.34
N PHE A 17 13.96 34.12 -9.31
CA PHE A 17 14.19 33.91 -7.88
C PHE A 17 12.95 33.35 -7.17
N ASP A 18 12.21 32.44 -7.81
CA ASP A 18 11.09 31.72 -7.18
C ASP A 18 11.62 30.75 -6.11
N TYR A 19 11.86 31.27 -4.91
CA TYR A 19 12.05 30.46 -3.70
C TYR A 19 10.68 29.92 -3.24
N TRP A 20 10.10 29.06 -4.07
CA TRP A 20 8.88 28.36 -3.77
C TRP A 20 9.18 27.11 -2.95
N CYS A 21 8.40 26.86 -1.90
CA CYS A 21 8.45 25.61 -1.17
C CYS A 21 7.01 25.21 -0.86
N VAL A 22 6.69 23.95 -1.11
CA VAL A 22 5.38 23.39 -0.82
C VAL A 22 5.04 23.64 0.65
N ASP A 23 3.86 24.21 0.94
CA ASP A 23 3.50 24.64 2.28
C ASP A 23 3.62 23.52 3.33
N SER A 24 3.32 22.29 2.96
CA SER A 24 3.48 21.11 3.83
C SER A 24 4.95 20.85 4.19
N ILE A 25 5.89 21.10 3.27
CA ILE A 25 7.34 21.02 3.52
C ILE A 25 7.80 22.16 4.42
N ARG A 26 7.28 23.39 4.22
CA ARG A 26 7.57 24.53 5.11
C ARG A 26 7.08 24.26 6.54
N ARG A 27 5.85 23.76 6.70
CA ARG A 27 5.29 23.33 7.99
C ARG A 27 6.10 22.20 8.62
N TRP A 28 6.54 21.23 7.83
CA TRP A 28 7.38 20.15 8.33
C TRP A 28 8.74 20.65 8.81
N ARG A 29 9.40 21.53 8.05
CA ARG A 29 10.73 22.08 8.37
C ARG A 29 10.76 22.72 9.75
N ASN A 30 9.72 23.49 10.11
CA ASN A 30 9.56 24.13 11.42
C ASN A 30 10.89 24.69 11.96
N GLU A 31 11.43 25.74 11.32
CA GLU A 31 12.71 26.35 11.75
C GLU A 31 13.86 25.33 11.90
N ASP A 32 13.97 24.41 10.95
CA ASP A 32 14.96 23.32 10.89
C ASP A 32 14.83 22.24 12.00
N GLN A 33 13.72 22.21 12.75
CA GLN A 33 13.45 21.18 13.75
C GLN A 33 12.94 19.86 13.14
N PHE A 34 12.25 19.92 11.99
CA PHE A 34 11.67 18.75 11.30
C PHE A 34 10.77 17.84 12.16
N ASP A 35 10.22 18.38 13.24
CA ASP A 35 9.48 17.65 14.29
C ASP A 35 8.02 17.35 13.92
N GLY A 36 7.50 17.97 12.85
CA GLY A 36 6.11 17.82 12.41
C GLY A 36 5.08 18.52 13.30
N LYS A 37 5.50 19.41 14.21
CA LYS A 37 4.61 20.13 15.13
C LYS A 37 3.54 20.95 14.41
N HIS A 38 3.89 21.53 13.27
CA HIS A 38 2.98 22.34 12.45
C HIS A 38 2.25 21.56 11.36
N LEU A 39 2.49 20.25 11.22
CA LEU A 39 1.76 19.45 10.24
C LEU A 39 0.30 19.25 10.68
N THR A 40 -0.61 19.25 9.71
CA THR A 40 -1.99 18.81 9.96
C THR A 40 -2.03 17.33 10.31
N GLU A 41 -3.11 16.87 10.94
CA GLU A 41 -3.26 15.44 11.26
C GLU A 41 -3.26 14.55 10.01
N SER A 42 -3.81 15.03 8.89
CA SER A 42 -3.74 14.30 7.61
C SER A 42 -2.31 14.21 7.07
N GLU A 43 -1.52 15.28 7.20
CA GLU A 43 -0.11 15.29 6.78
C GLU A 43 0.75 14.37 7.66
N LYS A 44 0.53 14.38 8.98
CA LYS A 44 1.20 13.45 9.91
C LYS A 44 0.88 12.01 9.56
N ARG A 45 -0.40 11.69 9.37
CA ARG A 45 -0.85 10.34 8.98
C ARG A 45 -0.23 9.90 7.65
N LEU A 46 -0.22 10.77 6.65
CA LEU A 46 0.38 10.49 5.35
C LEU A 46 1.88 10.23 5.49
N ARG A 47 2.59 11.07 6.24
CA ARG A 47 4.03 10.93 6.49
C ARG A 47 4.36 9.62 7.19
N GLU A 48 3.59 9.26 8.22
CA GLU A 48 3.76 8.01 8.94
C GLU A 48 3.54 6.80 8.04
N MET A 49 2.47 6.81 7.24
CA MET A 49 2.20 5.74 6.26
C MET A 49 3.35 5.55 5.29
N TYR A 50 3.86 6.62 4.67
CA TYR A 50 4.99 6.53 3.74
C TYR A 50 6.28 6.11 4.43
N ARG A 51 6.54 6.60 5.66
CA ARG A 51 7.70 6.14 6.46
C ARG A 51 7.62 4.63 6.68
N ASN A 52 6.46 4.11 7.03
CA ASN A 52 6.27 2.68 7.25
C ASN A 52 6.49 1.89 5.94
N ILE A 53 5.88 2.30 4.83
CA ILE A 53 6.08 1.66 3.51
C ILE A 53 7.56 1.64 3.12
N LEU A 54 8.26 2.77 3.22
CA LEU A 54 9.67 2.87 2.87
C LEU A 54 10.55 2.02 3.80
N THR A 55 10.18 1.90 5.07
CA THR A 55 10.89 1.04 6.03
C THR A 55 10.71 -0.43 5.64
N LEU A 56 9.47 -0.85 5.33
CA LEU A 56 9.16 -2.21 4.86
C LEU A 56 9.94 -2.56 3.59
N CYS A 57 10.07 -1.64 2.64
CA CYS A 57 10.89 -1.85 1.44
C CYS A 57 12.38 -2.12 1.75
N ASN A 58 12.88 -1.76 2.94
CA ASN A 58 14.26 -2.02 3.36
C ASN A 58 14.37 -3.25 4.27
N THR A 59 13.34 -3.57 5.05
CA THR A 59 13.37 -4.66 6.05
C THR A 59 12.82 -5.98 5.50
N GLU A 60 11.80 -5.94 4.65
CA GLU A 60 11.10 -7.13 4.16
C GLU A 60 11.72 -7.67 2.88
N GLN A 61 12.41 -8.81 2.99
CA GLN A 61 13.08 -9.43 1.84
C GLN A 61 12.11 -9.90 0.76
N ALA A 62 10.87 -10.29 1.12
CA ALA A 62 9.84 -10.62 0.16
C ALA A 62 9.41 -9.41 -0.72
N ILE A 63 9.57 -8.17 -0.25
CA ILE A 63 9.34 -6.97 -1.05
C ILE A 63 10.52 -6.66 -1.96
N VAL A 64 11.75 -6.91 -1.53
CA VAL A 64 12.95 -6.56 -2.32
C VAL A 64 13.26 -7.65 -3.35
N GLN A 65 13.30 -8.89 -2.90
CA GLN A 65 13.83 -10.05 -3.64
C GLN A 65 12.77 -11.10 -3.95
N GLY A 66 11.56 -10.96 -3.39
CA GLY A 66 10.52 -11.97 -3.55
C GLY A 66 10.01 -12.07 -4.98
N GLY A 67 9.79 -13.31 -5.43
CA GLY A 67 9.15 -13.62 -6.70
C GLY A 67 7.75 -13.04 -6.73
N PHE A 68 7.34 -12.51 -7.89
CA PHE A 68 6.09 -11.79 -8.06
C PHE A 68 5.07 -12.64 -8.83
N TYR A 69 3.81 -12.60 -8.40
CA TYR A 69 2.71 -13.24 -9.10
C TYR A 69 1.48 -12.32 -9.15
N ASP A 70 1.01 -11.98 -10.34
CA ASP A 70 -0.16 -11.13 -10.54
C ASP A 70 -1.46 -11.93 -10.37
N LEU A 71 -2.45 -11.35 -9.67
CA LEU A 71 -3.76 -11.99 -9.45
C LEU A 71 -4.90 -11.32 -10.24
N MET A 72 -4.61 -10.30 -11.05
CA MET A 72 -5.65 -9.53 -11.71
C MET A 72 -6.40 -10.34 -12.77
N TYR A 73 -5.68 -11.17 -13.53
CA TYR A 73 -6.26 -11.92 -14.65
C TYR A 73 -7.33 -12.94 -14.21
N VAL A 74 -7.21 -13.52 -13.01
CA VAL A 74 -8.17 -14.51 -12.47
C VAL A 74 -9.35 -13.86 -11.75
N ASN A 75 -9.27 -12.55 -11.46
CA ASN A 75 -10.29 -11.81 -10.71
C ASN A 75 -11.12 -10.86 -11.59
N GLN A 76 -11.05 -10.98 -12.93
CA GLN A 76 -11.77 -10.08 -13.85
C GLN A 76 -13.30 -10.13 -13.68
N ASP A 77 -13.87 -11.32 -13.53
CA ASP A 77 -15.32 -11.53 -13.37
C ASP A 77 -15.75 -11.71 -11.90
N ASN A 78 -14.93 -11.25 -10.95
CA ASN A 78 -15.17 -11.46 -9.53
C ASN A 78 -16.07 -10.37 -8.94
N TRP A 79 -17.29 -10.73 -8.54
CA TRP A 79 -18.26 -9.80 -7.98
C TRP A 79 -17.83 -9.13 -6.65
N LYS A 80 -16.88 -9.72 -5.91
CA LYS A 80 -16.29 -9.15 -4.69
C LYS A 80 -14.96 -8.42 -4.93
N PHE A 81 -14.47 -8.33 -6.17
CA PHE A 81 -13.20 -7.68 -6.47
C PHE A 81 -13.30 -6.83 -7.73
N ASN A 82 -13.24 -5.51 -7.57
CA ASN A 82 -13.31 -4.56 -8.66
C ASN A 82 -11.92 -4.29 -9.23
N ILE A 83 -11.59 -4.94 -10.35
CA ILE A 83 -10.28 -4.80 -11.01
C ILE A 83 -9.92 -3.38 -11.46
N HIS A 84 -10.91 -2.49 -11.62
CA HIS A 84 -10.67 -1.10 -12.03
C HIS A 84 -10.29 -0.18 -10.87
N LYS A 85 -10.51 -0.64 -9.64
CA LYS A 85 -10.23 0.13 -8.43
C LYS A 85 -9.35 -0.60 -7.43
N GLN A 86 -9.18 -1.91 -7.58
CA GLN A 86 -8.42 -2.74 -6.66
C GLN A 86 -7.35 -3.49 -7.45
N TYR A 87 -6.17 -3.59 -6.86
CA TYR A 87 -5.04 -4.30 -7.43
C TYR A 87 -4.50 -5.30 -6.42
N ALA A 88 -4.35 -6.56 -6.81
CA ALA A 88 -3.93 -7.63 -5.92
C ALA A 88 -2.84 -8.49 -6.57
N PHE A 89 -1.84 -8.86 -5.77
CA PHE A 89 -0.72 -9.70 -6.20
C PHE A 89 -0.06 -10.38 -5.01
N LEU A 90 0.73 -11.41 -5.30
CA LEU A 90 1.54 -12.13 -4.32
C LEU A 90 3.02 -11.81 -4.52
N ARG A 91 3.76 -11.80 -3.41
CA ARG A 91 5.21 -11.91 -3.44
C ARG A 91 5.68 -12.96 -2.45
N LYS A 92 6.64 -13.80 -2.82
CA LYS A 92 7.21 -14.80 -1.91
C LYS A 92 8.72 -14.77 -1.90
N TYR A 93 9.30 -14.88 -0.73
CA TYR A 93 10.73 -15.09 -0.55
C TYR A 93 10.97 -16.10 0.56
N LYS A 94 11.60 -17.24 0.23
CA LYS A 94 11.79 -18.37 1.16
C LYS A 94 10.46 -18.78 1.79
N ASP A 95 10.35 -18.74 3.11
CA ASP A 95 9.17 -19.16 3.88
C ASP A 95 8.21 -17.99 4.17
N GLU A 96 8.43 -16.83 3.55
CA GLU A 96 7.57 -15.65 3.73
C GLU A 96 6.76 -15.39 2.47
N LEU A 97 5.44 -15.38 2.62
CA LEU A 97 4.48 -14.98 1.60
C LEU A 97 3.86 -13.64 1.97
N LEU A 98 3.84 -12.72 1.03
CA LEU A 98 3.13 -11.46 1.10
C LEU A 98 1.96 -11.49 0.14
N PHE A 99 0.76 -11.31 0.67
CA PHE A 99 -0.44 -11.04 -0.11
C PHE A 99 -0.78 -9.56 -0.01
N ILE A 100 -0.70 -8.87 -1.15
CA ILE A 100 -0.77 -7.42 -1.21
C ILE A 100 -2.01 -7.01 -1.99
N ILE A 101 -2.80 -6.11 -1.40
CA ILE A 101 -3.98 -5.51 -2.02
C ILE A 101 -3.89 -4.00 -1.90
N ALA A 102 -4.12 -3.27 -2.99
CA ALA A 102 -4.27 -1.82 -3.01
C ALA A 102 -5.70 -1.45 -3.42
N ASN A 103 -6.33 -0.55 -2.67
CA ASN A 103 -7.64 0.01 -2.99
C ASN A 103 -7.52 1.48 -3.38
N PHE A 104 -7.84 1.77 -4.63
CA PHE A 104 -7.90 3.10 -5.22
C PHE A 104 -9.32 3.68 -5.19
N ASP A 105 -10.26 3.07 -4.46
CA ASP A 105 -11.58 3.67 -4.23
C ASP A 105 -11.57 4.62 -3.04
N ASN A 106 -12.51 5.57 -3.03
CA ASN A 106 -12.73 6.46 -1.89
C ASN A 106 -13.58 5.84 -0.77
N LEU A 107 -13.98 4.58 -0.94
CA LEU A 107 -14.72 3.78 0.03
C LEU A 107 -13.87 2.62 0.52
N SER A 108 -14.03 2.26 1.78
CA SER A 108 -13.54 0.98 2.30
C SER A 108 -14.35 -0.17 1.69
N VAL A 109 -13.68 -1.25 1.34
CA VAL A 109 -14.27 -2.38 0.63
C VAL A 109 -13.90 -3.70 1.30
N GLU A 110 -14.86 -4.62 1.33
CA GLU A 110 -14.62 -6.03 1.60
C GLU A 110 -14.29 -6.72 0.28
N VAL A 111 -13.12 -7.35 0.18
CA VAL A 111 -12.66 -8.03 -1.01
C VAL A 111 -12.63 -9.54 -0.81
N GLY A 112 -12.91 -10.28 -1.88
CA GLY A 112 -12.66 -11.72 -1.97
C GLY A 112 -11.76 -11.98 -3.16
N VAL A 113 -10.54 -12.44 -2.96
CA VAL A 113 -9.55 -12.60 -4.05
C VAL A 113 -9.33 -14.08 -4.33
N ASN A 114 -9.50 -14.48 -5.59
CA ASN A 114 -9.16 -15.83 -6.05
C ASN A 114 -7.64 -15.94 -6.23
N ILE A 115 -7.05 -17.01 -5.70
CA ILE A 115 -5.65 -17.39 -5.97
C ILE A 115 -5.68 -18.70 -6.78
N PRO A 116 -5.16 -18.74 -8.02
CA PRO A 116 -5.24 -19.93 -8.86
C PRO A 116 -4.22 -20.99 -8.42
N SER A 117 -4.48 -22.27 -8.69
CA SER A 117 -3.55 -23.37 -8.35
C SER A 117 -2.13 -23.15 -8.86
N HIS A 118 -2.01 -22.55 -10.06
CA HIS A 118 -0.73 -22.22 -10.66
C HIS A 118 0.12 -21.26 -9.80
N ALA A 119 -0.49 -20.38 -8.99
CA ALA A 119 0.25 -19.50 -8.09
C ALA A 119 0.99 -20.30 -6.99
N PHE A 120 0.33 -21.33 -6.45
CA PHE A 120 0.91 -22.22 -5.43
C PHE A 120 2.09 -23.01 -5.99
N GLU A 121 1.96 -23.49 -7.23
CA GLU A 121 3.03 -24.21 -7.94
C GLU A 121 4.19 -23.27 -8.28
N PHE A 122 3.91 -22.11 -8.88
CA PHE A 122 4.93 -21.16 -9.33
C PHE A 122 5.73 -20.55 -8.18
N LEU A 123 5.07 -20.18 -7.08
CA LEU A 123 5.74 -19.64 -5.90
C LEU A 123 6.16 -20.74 -4.92
N GLU A 124 5.81 -22.00 -5.12
CA GLU A 124 6.16 -23.13 -4.26
C GLU A 124 5.72 -22.94 -2.79
N PHE A 125 4.45 -22.60 -2.56
CA PHE A 125 3.88 -22.49 -1.20
C PHE A 125 2.73 -23.48 -0.97
N PRO A 126 2.55 -23.98 0.26
CA PRO A 126 1.52 -24.96 0.58
C PRO A 126 0.12 -24.35 0.49
N GLN A 127 -0.85 -25.22 0.22
CA GLN A 127 -2.26 -24.93 0.42
C GLN A 127 -2.58 -25.05 1.90
N VAL A 128 -3.21 -24.04 2.49
CA VAL A 128 -3.47 -23.95 3.92
C VAL A 128 -4.92 -23.53 4.15
N GLU A 129 -5.69 -24.37 4.86
CA GLU A 129 -7.10 -24.09 5.12
C GLU A 129 -7.30 -22.85 6.01
N SER A 130 -6.40 -22.64 6.97
CA SER A 130 -6.38 -21.49 7.87
C SER A 130 -4.94 -21.19 8.28
N CYS A 131 -4.52 -19.94 8.11
CA CYS A 131 -3.27 -19.42 8.63
C CYS A 131 -3.46 -18.00 9.19
N MET A 132 -2.65 -17.65 10.19
CA MET A 132 -2.60 -16.29 10.70
C MET A 132 -1.71 -15.44 9.81
N ALA A 133 -2.25 -14.32 9.33
CA ALA A 133 -1.52 -13.33 8.57
C ALA A 133 -1.40 -12.03 9.39
N THR A 134 -0.23 -11.38 9.32
CA THR A 134 -0.02 -10.07 9.94
C THR A 134 -0.04 -8.98 8.87
N ASP A 135 -0.92 -7.98 9.02
CA ASP A 135 -0.90 -6.79 8.19
C ASP A 135 0.30 -5.91 8.55
N LEU A 136 1.31 -5.86 7.69
CA LEU A 136 2.54 -5.11 7.93
C LEU A 136 2.34 -3.59 8.05
N LEU A 137 1.23 -3.06 7.54
CA LEU A 137 0.95 -1.62 7.62
C LEU A 137 0.32 -1.21 8.95
N THR A 138 -0.42 -2.12 9.60
CA THR A 138 -1.16 -1.83 10.84
C THR A 138 -0.70 -2.64 12.04
N GLY A 139 0.07 -3.71 11.83
CA GLY A 139 0.48 -4.67 12.85
C GLY A 139 -0.63 -5.59 13.34
N LYS A 140 -1.84 -5.51 12.76
CA LYS A 140 -2.97 -6.36 13.16
C LYS A 140 -2.86 -7.73 12.51
N GLU A 141 -3.34 -8.74 13.22
CA GLU A 141 -3.42 -10.10 12.72
C GLU A 141 -4.83 -10.42 12.24
N GLU A 142 -4.93 -11.21 11.17
CA GLU A 142 -6.17 -11.74 10.65
C GLU A 142 -5.99 -13.17 10.14
N GLU A 143 -7.01 -13.99 10.33
CA GLU A 143 -7.03 -15.36 9.85
C GLU A 143 -7.47 -15.39 8.39
N ILE A 144 -6.67 -16.02 7.53
CA ILE A 144 -6.94 -16.16 6.11
C ILE A 144 -6.84 -17.61 5.64
N CYS A 145 -7.43 -17.89 4.48
CA CYS A 145 -7.41 -19.20 3.84
C CYS A 145 -6.62 -19.13 2.54
N LEU A 146 -5.62 -19.99 2.35
CA LEU A 146 -4.82 -20.08 1.14
C LEU A 146 -5.14 -21.38 0.40
N LEU A 147 -6.28 -21.41 -0.29
CA LEU A 147 -6.73 -22.54 -1.09
C LEU A 147 -7.08 -22.11 -2.52
N PRO A 148 -6.84 -22.94 -3.55
CA PRO A 148 -7.18 -22.59 -4.93
C PRO A 148 -8.67 -22.46 -5.22
N ASP A 149 -9.51 -23.15 -4.43
CA ASP A 149 -10.95 -23.25 -4.59
C ASP A 149 -11.73 -22.28 -3.67
N LYS A 150 -11.03 -21.49 -2.84
CA LYS A 150 -11.64 -20.50 -1.95
C LYS A 150 -11.04 -19.12 -2.13
N GLN A 151 -11.90 -18.11 -1.96
CA GLN A 151 -11.47 -16.72 -1.95
C GLN A 151 -10.80 -16.36 -0.64
N VAL A 152 -9.69 -15.63 -0.72
CA VAL A 152 -9.13 -14.93 0.44
C VAL A 152 -10.02 -13.72 0.72
N HIS A 153 -10.71 -13.71 1.86
CA HIS A 153 -11.55 -12.60 2.27
C HIS A 153 -10.81 -11.66 3.21
N THR A 154 -10.83 -10.36 2.91
CA THR A 154 -10.25 -9.33 3.77
C THR A 154 -10.86 -7.96 3.45
N SER A 155 -10.66 -6.98 4.34
CA SER A 155 -11.12 -5.60 4.16
C SER A 155 -9.96 -4.66 3.84
N VAL A 156 -10.18 -3.71 2.93
CA VAL A 156 -9.18 -2.67 2.61
C VAL A 156 -9.82 -1.30 2.70
N GLY A 157 -9.15 -0.38 3.41
CA GLY A 157 -9.62 0.99 3.60
C GLY A 157 -9.66 1.80 2.30
N ALA A 158 -10.42 2.89 2.30
CA ALA A 158 -10.42 3.88 1.23
C ALA A 158 -9.01 4.46 0.99
N TRP A 159 -8.58 4.55 -0.27
CA TRP A 159 -7.26 5.05 -0.68
C TRP A 159 -6.10 4.42 0.09
N TYR A 160 -6.21 3.13 0.40
CA TYR A 160 -5.30 2.44 1.29
C TYR A 160 -4.87 1.08 0.72
N GLY A 161 -3.77 0.55 1.25
CA GLY A 161 -3.30 -0.79 0.93
C GLY A 161 -3.36 -1.71 2.14
N LYS A 162 -3.23 -3.01 1.91
CA LYS A 162 -3.06 -4.02 2.95
C LYS A 162 -1.97 -4.99 2.51
N ILE A 163 -1.05 -5.31 3.41
CA ILE A 163 0.08 -6.21 3.14
C ILE A 163 0.05 -7.33 4.17
N LEU A 164 -0.57 -8.45 3.80
CA LEU A 164 -0.70 -9.62 4.67
C LEU A 164 0.53 -10.49 4.55
N LYS A 165 1.31 -10.57 5.61
CA LYS A 165 2.45 -11.46 5.73
C LYS A 165 2.04 -12.78 6.37
N VAL A 166 2.30 -13.87 5.67
CA VAL A 166 2.15 -15.25 6.16
C VAL A 166 3.52 -15.89 6.23
N LYS A 167 3.79 -16.55 7.35
CA LYS A 167 4.94 -17.44 7.49
C LYS A 167 4.47 -18.87 7.19
N LEU A 168 5.01 -19.45 6.13
CA LEU A 168 4.64 -20.76 5.60
C LEU A 168 5.23 -21.91 6.42
#